data_AF-A0AAW3DBB8-F1
#
_entry.id   AF-A0AAW3DBB8-F1
#
_cell.length_a   1.000
_cell.length_b   1.000
_cell.length_c   1.000
_cell.angle_alpha   90.00
_cell.angle_beta   90.00
_cell.angle_gamma   90.00
#
_symmetry.space_group_name_H-M   'P 1'
#
loop_
_entity.id
_entity.type
_entity.pdbx_description
1 polymer ?
#
loop_
_entity_poly.entity_id
_entity_poly.type
_entity_poly.pdbx_seq_one_letter_code
_entity_poly.pdbx_strand_id
1 'polypeptide(L)'
;MRERLRVAIQKKGRLYDNSMELFNKIGIKVEFSSKSNLLCHSINAPIDFLFVRDDDIPTLVNGNVCDFGIVGENVLEEYLLSIKDTSKKNDIIKTKKLGFGYCRLSIAVPNDASDDINTLKNTRIATSYPYLVQKFSDENNLNLDPLSISGSVEIAPNLQMSSSICDLVSTGRTLEENNLKEVHTIMKSQAILIRSNKSFGEELEEYYQLLLRRIEGVKHAQERKYIMFHIDKDSIDTIAHILPGHEGQTIMPLYGDTKVAIHLVTKEGVFWGTLEKLKAAGASSILVLPIEKMLE
;
A
#
# COMPACT_ATOMS: atom_id res chain seq x y z
N MET A 1 17.75 -9.01 26.21
CA MET A 1 17.13 -8.33 25.05
C MET A 1 16.18 -9.33 24.39
N ARG A 2 15.15 -8.89 23.66
CA ARG A 2 14.31 -9.83 22.90
C ARG A 2 15.15 -10.38 21.74
N GLU A 3 14.98 -11.66 21.41
CA GLU A 3 15.69 -12.35 20.31
C GLU A 3 14.89 -12.31 18.99
N ARG A 4 13.72 -11.66 19.00
CA ARG A 4 12.76 -11.65 17.88
C ARG A 4 12.16 -10.26 17.75
N LEU A 5 12.02 -9.81 16.51
CA LEU A 5 11.26 -8.62 16.20
C LEU A 5 9.77 -8.90 16.37
N ARG A 6 9.00 -7.94 16.87
CA ARG A 6 7.54 -8.01 16.93
C ARG A 6 6.91 -7.05 15.94
N VAL A 7 6.10 -7.59 15.04
CA VAL A 7 5.33 -6.83 14.07
C VAL A 7 3.85 -6.76 14.46
N ALA A 8 3.26 -5.56 14.42
CA ALA A 8 1.81 -5.37 14.54
C ALA A 8 1.14 -5.37 13.16
N ILE A 9 0.09 -6.20 13.00
CA ILE A 9 -0.68 -6.36 11.76
C ILE A 9 -2.18 -6.27 12.09
N GLN A 10 -2.99 -5.72 11.18
CA GLN A 10 -4.44 -5.70 11.35
C GLN A 10 -4.97 -7.14 11.46
N LYS A 11 -5.90 -7.40 12.37
CA LYS A 11 -6.39 -8.75 12.69
C LYS A 11 -7.21 -9.41 11.58
N LYS A 12 -7.87 -8.62 10.73
CA LYS A 12 -8.76 -9.09 9.66
C LYS A 12 -8.98 -8.00 8.62
N GLY A 13 -9.48 -8.39 7.45
CA GLY A 13 -9.85 -7.48 6.37
C GLY A 13 -8.75 -7.28 5.34
N ARG A 14 -8.97 -6.35 4.40
CA ARG A 14 -8.11 -6.17 3.23
C ARG A 14 -6.65 -5.85 3.57
N LEU A 15 -6.38 -5.09 4.63
CA LEU A 15 -5.00 -4.80 5.04
C LEU A 15 -4.31 -6.04 5.59
N TYR A 16 -5.03 -6.88 6.34
CA TYR A 16 -4.54 -8.19 6.80
C TYR A 16 -4.17 -9.08 5.62
N ASP A 17 -5.08 -9.29 4.66
CA ASP A 17 -4.87 -10.20 3.53
C ASP A 17 -3.62 -9.80 2.72
N ASN A 18 -3.53 -8.52 2.35
CA ASN A 18 -2.38 -7.99 1.60
C ASN A 18 -1.08 -8.04 2.41
N SER A 19 -1.14 -7.78 3.73
CA SER A 19 0.05 -7.85 4.60
C SER A 19 0.57 -9.29 4.68
N MET A 20 -0.31 -10.27 4.89
CA MET A 20 0.08 -11.68 4.94
C MET A 20 0.59 -12.17 3.58
N GLU A 21 -0.01 -11.72 2.48
CA GLU A 21 0.51 -12.00 1.14
C GLU A 21 1.93 -11.43 0.95
N LEU A 22 2.18 -10.19 1.38
CA LEU A 22 3.51 -9.60 1.36
C LEU A 22 4.52 -10.44 2.16
N PHE A 23 4.18 -10.83 3.39
CA PHE A 23 5.05 -11.67 4.23
C PHE A 23 5.37 -13.02 3.58
N ASN A 24 4.37 -13.67 2.99
CA ASN A 24 4.56 -14.90 2.23
C ASN A 24 5.50 -14.70 1.03
N LYS A 25 5.33 -13.61 0.27
CA LYS A 25 6.21 -13.28 -0.87
C LYS A 25 7.64 -13.01 -0.45
N ILE A 26 7.89 -12.35 0.68
CA ILE A 26 9.26 -12.16 1.21
C ILE A 26 9.80 -13.41 1.95
N GLY A 27 9.06 -14.52 1.91
CA GLY A 27 9.50 -15.83 2.39
C GLY A 27 9.34 -16.03 3.90
N ILE A 28 8.48 -15.28 4.57
CA ILE A 28 8.19 -15.43 6.00
C ILE A 28 6.92 -16.25 6.16
N LYS A 29 7.03 -17.41 6.81
CA LYS A 29 5.92 -18.30 7.11
C LYS A 29 5.47 -18.09 8.55
N VAL A 30 4.16 -17.94 8.74
CA VAL A 30 3.54 -17.75 10.06
C VAL A 30 2.80 -19.02 10.45
N GLU A 31 3.01 -19.48 11.67
CA GLU A 31 2.27 -20.61 12.25
C GLU A 31 1.09 -20.07 13.06
N PHE A 32 -0.11 -20.47 12.66
CA PHE A 32 -1.34 -20.14 13.37
C PHE A 32 -1.73 -21.30 14.28
N SER A 33 -1.94 -21.01 15.56
CA SER A 33 -2.45 -21.99 16.51
C SER A 33 -3.98 -22.06 16.46
N SER A 34 -4.57 -23.12 16.98
CA SER A 34 -6.02 -23.31 17.02
C SER A 34 -6.75 -22.48 18.10
N LYS A 35 -6.02 -21.75 18.95
CA LYS A 35 -6.58 -20.89 20.02
C LYS A 35 -6.16 -19.45 19.81
N SER A 36 -7.12 -18.52 19.90
CA SER A 36 -7.01 -17.06 19.68
C SER A 36 -5.63 -16.55 19.25
N ASN A 37 -5.45 -16.40 17.94
CA ASN A 37 -4.21 -16.00 17.27
C ASN A 37 -3.89 -14.51 17.45
N LEU A 38 -3.86 -14.00 18.69
CA LEU A 38 -3.42 -12.64 18.96
C LEU A 38 -1.92 -12.49 18.72
N LEU A 39 -1.13 -13.47 19.18
CA LEU A 39 0.31 -13.55 18.99
C LEU A 39 0.63 -14.86 18.26
N CYS A 40 1.30 -14.76 17.12
CA CYS A 40 1.77 -15.90 16.34
C CYS A 40 3.27 -15.76 16.10
N HIS A 41 3.93 -16.88 15.81
CA HIS A 41 5.36 -16.92 15.59
C HIS A 41 5.66 -17.29 14.14
N SER A 42 6.71 -16.70 13.58
CA SER A 42 7.28 -17.24 12.35
C SER A 42 8.11 -18.47 12.63
N ILE A 43 7.92 -19.50 11.81
CA ILE A 43 8.65 -20.77 11.87
C ILE A 43 10.05 -20.71 11.25
N ASN A 44 10.35 -19.69 10.44
CA ASN A 44 11.58 -19.60 9.67
C ASN A 44 12.24 -18.21 9.71
N ALA A 45 11.78 -17.33 10.60
CA ALA A 45 12.30 -15.99 10.81
C ALA A 45 12.23 -15.61 12.30
N PRO A 46 13.13 -14.74 12.80
CA PRO A 46 13.08 -14.15 14.14
C PRO A 46 11.99 -13.06 14.23
N ILE A 47 10.75 -13.39 13.88
CA ILE A 47 9.60 -12.46 13.90
C ILE A 47 8.42 -13.08 14.64
N ASP A 48 7.80 -12.26 15.50
CA ASP A 48 6.52 -12.49 16.14
C ASP A 48 5.46 -11.55 15.56
N PHE A 49 4.28 -12.08 15.26
CA PHE A 49 3.15 -11.38 14.66
C PHE A 49 2.10 -11.10 15.73
N LEU A 50 1.77 -9.83 15.94
CA LEU A 50 0.71 -9.38 16.82
C LEU A 50 -0.47 -8.87 15.99
N PHE A 51 -1.61 -9.55 16.06
CA PHE A 51 -2.80 -9.26 15.25
C PHE A 51 -3.83 -8.41 16.02
N VAL A 52 -3.93 -7.13 15.68
CA VAL A 52 -4.67 -6.10 16.46
C VAL A 52 -5.64 -5.30 15.59
N ARG A 53 -6.38 -4.35 16.16
CA ARG A 53 -7.08 -3.36 15.34
C ARG A 53 -6.04 -2.42 14.74
N ASP A 54 -6.28 -1.93 13.54
CA ASP A 54 -5.40 -1.00 12.84
C ASP A 54 -5.17 0.30 13.62
N ASP A 55 -6.21 0.83 14.26
CA ASP A 55 -6.11 2.03 15.11
C ASP A 55 -5.16 1.86 16.31
N ASP A 56 -4.96 0.61 16.76
CA ASP A 56 -4.05 0.30 17.88
C ASP A 56 -2.58 0.21 17.42
N ILE A 57 -2.32 0.00 16.12
CA ILE A 57 -0.96 -0.26 15.59
C ILE A 57 0.00 0.90 15.88
N PRO A 58 -0.33 2.18 15.59
CA PRO A 58 0.56 3.29 15.90
C PRO A 58 0.90 3.37 17.39
N THR A 59 -0.09 3.16 18.27
CA THR A 59 0.10 3.17 19.73
C THR A 59 1.07 2.08 20.18
N LEU A 60 0.96 0.87 19.64
CA LEU A 60 1.82 -0.25 20.01
C LEU A 60 3.27 -0.05 19.54
N VAL A 61 3.47 0.58 18.39
CA VAL A 61 4.79 0.92 17.87
C VAL A 61 5.40 2.08 18.66
N ASN A 62 4.64 3.15 18.92
CA ASN A 62 5.07 4.29 19.73
C ASN A 62 5.45 3.86 21.15
N GLY A 63 4.64 2.97 21.74
CA GLY A 63 4.86 2.43 23.09
C GLY A 63 5.97 1.37 23.18
N ASN A 64 6.68 1.08 22.08
CA ASN A 64 7.72 0.04 22.02
C ASN A 64 7.22 -1.36 22.42
N VAL A 65 5.91 -1.62 22.29
CA VAL A 65 5.32 -2.94 22.48
C VAL A 65 5.65 -3.83 21.28
N CYS A 66 5.52 -3.24 20.08
CA CYS A 66 5.97 -3.79 18.80
C CYS A 66 7.12 -2.95 18.24
N ASP A 67 8.03 -3.61 17.55
CA ASP A 67 9.20 -2.98 16.94
C ASP A 67 8.83 -2.27 15.63
N PHE A 68 7.87 -2.84 14.89
CA PHE A 68 7.32 -2.26 13.67
C PHE A 68 5.87 -2.70 13.41
N GLY A 69 5.22 -2.11 12.42
CA GLY A 69 3.84 -2.45 12.05
C GLY A 69 3.46 -2.00 10.65
N ILE A 70 2.40 -2.61 10.11
CA ILE A 70 1.79 -2.21 8.83
C ILE A 70 0.47 -1.52 9.12
N VAL A 71 0.34 -0.27 8.66
CA VAL A 71 -0.84 0.57 8.92
C VAL A 71 -1.15 1.45 7.69
N GLY A 72 -2.38 1.95 7.56
CA GLY A 72 -2.70 2.97 6.57
C GLY A 72 -2.08 4.33 6.91
N GLU A 73 -1.64 5.09 5.91
CA GLU A 73 -1.12 6.46 6.10
C GLU A 73 -2.13 7.34 6.85
N ASN A 74 -3.42 7.21 6.52
CA ASN A 74 -4.53 7.93 7.17
C ASN A 74 -4.57 7.68 8.68
N VAL A 75 -4.47 6.42 9.12
CA VAL A 75 -4.52 6.06 10.55
C VAL A 75 -3.30 6.61 11.29
N LEU A 76 -2.11 6.54 10.67
CA LEU A 76 -0.91 7.11 11.27
C LEU A 76 -0.99 8.64 11.41
N GLU A 77 -1.42 9.35 10.37
CA GLU A 77 -1.54 10.82 10.43
C GLU A 77 -2.58 11.25 11.47
N GLU A 78 -3.73 10.58 11.51
CA GLU A 78 -4.76 10.82 12.53
C GLU A 78 -4.19 10.63 13.94
N TYR A 79 -3.45 9.54 14.17
CA TYR A 79 -2.78 9.27 15.44
C TYR A 79 -1.77 10.38 15.80
N LEU A 80 -0.90 10.77 14.87
CA LEU A 80 0.13 11.80 15.12
C LEU A 80 -0.49 13.18 15.39
N LEU A 81 -1.63 13.50 14.79
CA LEU A 81 -2.37 14.72 15.07
C LEU A 81 -3.08 14.67 16.43
N SER A 82 -3.55 13.50 16.86
CA SER A 82 -4.20 13.31 18.17
C SER A 82 -3.28 13.54 19.37
N ILE A 83 -1.96 13.35 19.18
CA ILE A 83 -0.97 13.55 20.24
C ILE A 83 -0.82 15.06 20.50
N LYS A 84 -1.23 15.51 21.69
CA LYS A 84 -1.04 16.90 22.14
C LYS A 84 0.40 17.20 22.61
N ASP A 85 1.06 16.18 23.16
CA ASP A 85 2.44 16.29 23.65
C ASP A 85 3.43 15.99 22.53
N THR A 86 3.99 17.04 21.93
CA THR A 86 4.95 16.93 20.81
C THR A 86 6.19 16.11 21.15
N SER A 87 6.56 15.99 22.43
CA SER A 87 7.70 15.15 22.84
C SER A 87 7.47 13.66 22.56
N LYS A 88 6.22 13.21 22.45
CA LYS A 88 5.83 11.82 22.16
C LYS A 88 5.54 11.53 20.69
N LYS A 89 5.66 12.53 19.80
CA LYS A 89 5.42 12.36 18.35
C LYS A 89 6.59 11.73 17.61
N ASN A 90 7.80 11.76 18.19
CA ASN A 90 9.04 11.45 17.47
C ASN A 90 9.52 9.99 17.60
N ASP A 91 8.70 9.10 18.17
CA ASP A 91 9.11 7.71 18.38
C ASP A 91 8.66 6.77 17.25
N ILE A 92 7.92 7.25 16.24
CA ILE A 92 7.55 6.47 15.05
C ILE A 92 8.27 7.00 13.81
N ILE A 93 8.91 6.09 13.08
CA ILE A 93 9.54 6.36 11.77
C ILE A 93 8.72 5.68 10.68
N LYS A 94 8.33 6.43 9.64
CA LYS A 94 7.77 5.87 8.40
C LYS A 94 8.92 5.34 7.54
N THR A 95 8.96 4.04 7.27
CA THR A 95 10.11 3.43 6.56
C THR A 95 9.84 3.20 5.09
N LYS A 96 8.69 2.62 4.72
CA LYS A 96 8.37 2.31 3.31
C LYS A 96 6.88 2.39 3.01
N LYS A 97 6.56 2.81 1.78
CA LYS A 97 5.23 2.65 1.16
C LYS A 97 5.13 1.27 0.53
N LEU A 98 4.11 0.51 0.90
CA LEU A 98 4.00 -0.91 0.54
C LEU A 98 3.31 -1.18 -0.80
N GLY A 99 2.71 -0.15 -1.41
CA GLY A 99 2.14 -0.26 -2.75
C GLY A 99 0.80 -0.99 -2.84
N PHE A 100 0.09 -1.14 -1.71
CA PHE A 100 -1.27 -1.68 -1.66
C PHE A 100 -2.12 -0.90 -0.65
N GLY A 101 -3.40 -1.24 -0.55
CA GLY A 101 -4.33 -0.58 0.37
C GLY A 101 -4.66 0.86 -0.03
N TYR A 102 -4.59 1.18 -1.32
CA TYR A 102 -4.88 2.52 -1.83
C TYR A 102 -6.33 2.93 -1.56
N CYS A 103 -6.46 4.10 -0.96
CA CYS A 103 -7.71 4.80 -0.75
C CYS A 103 -7.46 6.30 -0.69
N ARG A 104 -8.53 7.07 -0.60
CA ARG A 104 -8.49 8.49 -0.31
C ARG A 104 -9.46 8.79 0.80
N LEU A 105 -9.10 9.68 1.71
CA LEU A 105 -10.00 10.24 2.69
C LEU A 105 -10.65 11.45 2.04
N SER A 106 -11.98 11.42 1.91
CA SER A 106 -12.72 12.42 1.16
C SER A 106 -13.99 12.84 1.87
N ILE A 107 -14.34 14.11 1.67
CA ILE A 107 -15.62 14.68 2.06
C ILE A 107 -16.66 14.27 1.01
N ALA A 108 -17.81 13.80 1.51
CA ALA A 108 -18.97 13.50 0.70
C ALA A 108 -20.23 14.17 1.27
N VAL A 109 -21.15 14.54 0.38
CA VAL A 109 -22.40 15.24 0.68
C VAL A 109 -23.57 14.52 0.01
N PRO A 110 -24.82 14.74 0.44
CA PRO A 110 -26.00 14.26 -0.27
C PRO A 110 -26.00 14.65 -1.76
N ASN A 111 -26.52 13.79 -2.63
CA ASN A 111 -26.51 14.01 -4.09
C ASN A 111 -27.16 15.34 -4.52
N ASP A 112 -28.14 15.83 -3.78
CA ASP A 112 -28.86 17.08 -4.00
C ASP A 112 -28.16 18.32 -3.40
N ALA A 113 -27.12 18.13 -2.59
CA ALA A 113 -26.33 19.21 -2.01
C ALA A 113 -25.35 19.84 -3.03
N SER A 114 -24.84 21.03 -2.71
CA SER A 114 -23.80 21.70 -3.51
C SER A 114 -22.44 21.03 -3.34
N ASP A 115 -21.64 21.06 -4.41
CA ASP A 115 -20.25 20.57 -4.40
C ASP A 115 -19.24 21.66 -4.01
N ASP A 116 -19.69 22.91 -3.86
CA ASP A 116 -18.86 24.04 -3.45
C ASP A 116 -18.37 23.86 -2.01
N ILE A 117 -17.06 23.91 -1.81
CA ILE A 117 -16.42 23.79 -0.49
C ILE A 117 -16.95 24.82 0.50
N ASN A 118 -17.35 26.01 0.03
CA ASN A 118 -17.86 27.07 0.90
C ASN A 118 -19.19 26.72 1.56
N THR A 119 -19.99 25.82 0.99
CA THR A 119 -21.24 25.37 1.62
C THR A 119 -21.01 24.50 2.85
N LEU A 120 -19.78 24.04 3.06
CA LEU A 120 -19.39 23.31 4.27
C LEU A 120 -19.06 24.26 5.44
N LYS A 121 -18.97 25.57 5.22
CA LYS A 121 -18.52 26.51 6.27
C LYS A 121 -19.47 26.53 7.47
N ASN A 122 -18.92 26.44 8.68
CA ASN A 122 -19.66 26.36 9.95
C ASN A 122 -20.67 25.19 10.03
N THR A 123 -20.40 24.09 9.30
CA THR A 123 -21.26 22.90 9.31
C THR A 123 -20.65 21.76 10.12
N ARG A 124 -21.51 20.81 10.49
CA ARG A 124 -21.10 19.59 11.19
C ARG A 124 -20.83 18.48 10.20
N ILE A 125 -19.73 17.77 10.40
CA ILE A 125 -19.25 16.71 9.51
C ILE A 125 -18.98 15.43 10.30
N ALA A 126 -19.59 14.32 9.92
CA ALA A 126 -19.36 13.03 10.57
C ALA A 126 -18.09 12.37 10.03
N THR A 127 -17.23 11.83 10.90
CA THR A 127 -16.00 11.17 10.48
C THR A 127 -15.44 10.23 11.55
N SER A 128 -14.63 9.26 11.15
CA SER A 128 -13.73 8.54 12.06
C SER A 128 -12.37 9.24 12.23
N TYR A 129 -12.11 10.33 11.49
CA TYR A 129 -10.84 11.04 11.40
C TYR A 129 -10.97 12.53 11.79
N PRO A 130 -11.43 12.84 13.02
CA PRO A 130 -11.72 14.21 13.44
C PRO A 130 -10.50 15.14 13.37
N TYR A 131 -9.28 14.64 13.63
CA TYR A 131 -8.10 15.50 13.63
C TYR A 131 -7.64 15.86 12.21
N LEU A 132 -7.71 14.93 11.26
CA LEU A 132 -7.47 15.21 9.84
C LEU A 132 -8.51 16.17 9.28
N VAL A 133 -9.78 16.02 9.65
CA VAL A 133 -10.84 16.96 9.26
C VAL A 133 -10.61 18.34 9.87
N GLN A 134 -10.23 18.42 11.14
CA GLN A 134 -9.92 19.70 11.78
C GLN A 134 -8.76 20.41 11.06
N LYS A 135 -7.68 19.69 10.75
CA LYS A 135 -6.55 20.23 9.98
C LYS A 135 -7.00 20.79 8.62
N PHE A 136 -7.81 20.02 7.88
CA PHE A 136 -8.35 20.47 6.59
C PHE A 136 -9.25 21.71 6.74
N SER A 137 -10.09 21.74 7.78
CA SER A 137 -10.95 22.87 8.10
C SER A 137 -10.15 24.15 8.37
N ASP A 138 -9.08 24.04 9.15
CA ASP A 138 -8.22 25.17 9.51
C ASP A 138 -7.47 25.70 8.29
N GLU A 139 -6.92 24.81 7.45
CA GLU A 139 -6.22 25.17 6.20
C GLU A 139 -7.13 25.89 5.19
N ASN A 140 -8.44 25.60 5.21
CA ASN A 140 -9.43 26.17 4.29
C ASN A 140 -10.36 27.23 4.93
N ASN A 141 -10.14 27.62 6.19
CA ASN A 141 -10.96 28.58 6.94
C ASN A 141 -12.48 28.25 6.97
N LEU A 142 -12.80 26.96 7.10
CA LEU A 142 -14.18 26.45 7.04
C LEU A 142 -14.89 26.43 8.41
N ASN A 143 -14.14 26.32 9.51
CA ASN A 143 -14.70 26.17 10.86
C ASN A 143 -15.72 25.00 10.95
N LEU A 144 -15.32 23.82 10.48
CA LEU A 144 -16.11 22.60 10.58
C LEU A 144 -16.19 22.11 12.03
N ASP A 145 -17.30 21.47 12.38
CA ASP A 145 -17.51 20.77 13.67
C ASP A 145 -17.44 19.24 13.43
N PRO A 146 -16.30 18.57 13.66
CA PRO A 146 -16.17 17.14 13.44
C PRO A 146 -16.93 16.33 14.48
N LEU A 147 -17.94 15.58 14.04
CA LEU A 147 -18.64 14.59 14.84
C LEU A 147 -17.94 13.23 14.68
N SER A 148 -17.23 12.81 15.73
CA SER A 148 -16.54 11.51 15.73
C SER A 148 -17.55 10.36 15.84
N ILE A 149 -17.53 9.46 14.85
CA ILE A 149 -18.38 8.26 14.82
C ILE A 149 -17.49 7.04 14.55
N SER A 150 -17.59 6.04 15.43
CA SER A 150 -16.89 4.76 15.30
C SER A 150 -17.62 3.82 14.34
N GLY A 151 -17.50 4.09 13.04
CA GLY A 151 -18.03 3.26 11.94
C GLY A 151 -19.45 3.62 11.50
N SER A 152 -19.82 3.18 10.29
CA SER A 152 -21.09 3.52 9.62
C SER A 152 -21.32 5.04 9.49
N VAL A 153 -20.26 5.76 9.13
CA VAL A 153 -20.28 7.24 9.01
C VAL A 153 -21.29 7.67 7.95
N GLU A 154 -21.46 6.87 6.90
CA GLU A 154 -22.37 7.07 5.77
C GLU A 154 -23.85 7.21 6.14
N ILE A 155 -24.25 6.77 7.33
CA ILE A 155 -25.63 6.86 7.82
C ILE A 155 -25.90 8.23 8.46
N ALA A 156 -24.88 8.97 8.89
CA ALA A 156 -25.02 10.20 9.67
C ALA A 156 -25.85 11.30 8.97
N PRO A 157 -25.72 11.54 7.64
CA PRO A 157 -26.57 12.50 6.95
C PRO A 157 -28.05 12.11 6.96
N ASN A 158 -28.35 10.82 6.75
CA ASN A 158 -29.73 10.31 6.76
C ASN A 158 -30.39 10.43 8.14
N LEU A 159 -29.60 10.34 9.21
CA LEU A 159 -30.06 10.56 10.59
C LEU A 159 -30.02 12.02 11.02
N GLN A 160 -29.71 12.95 10.11
CA GLN A 160 -29.60 14.39 10.39
C GLN A 160 -28.57 14.73 11.48
N MET A 161 -27.56 13.87 11.65
CA MET A 161 -26.48 14.08 12.63
C MET A 161 -25.37 14.99 12.09
N SER A 162 -25.22 15.07 10.76
CA SER A 162 -24.28 15.92 10.04
C SER A 162 -24.84 16.29 8.67
N SER A 163 -24.35 17.37 8.07
CA SER A 163 -24.69 17.74 6.69
C SER A 163 -23.80 17.06 5.65
N SER A 164 -22.64 16.59 6.09
CA SER A 164 -21.65 15.91 5.27
C SER A 164 -20.95 14.81 6.07
N ILE A 165 -20.18 13.99 5.37
CA ILE A 165 -19.27 13.01 5.98
C ILE A 165 -17.86 13.21 5.47
N CYS A 166 -16.87 12.72 6.20
CA CYS A 166 -15.52 12.51 5.70
C CYS A 166 -15.09 11.07 6.02
N ASP A 167 -14.91 10.25 5.00
CA ASP A 167 -14.55 8.84 5.17
C ASP A 167 -13.67 8.31 4.03
N LEU A 168 -13.15 7.10 4.21
CA LEU A 168 -12.29 6.43 3.24
C LEU A 168 -13.08 5.99 2.00
N VAL A 169 -12.66 6.49 0.84
CA VAL A 169 -13.20 6.11 -0.46
C VAL A 169 -12.16 5.31 -1.24
N SER A 170 -12.55 4.12 -1.69
CA SER A 170 -11.75 3.32 -2.64
C SER A 170 -12.42 3.38 -4.03
N THR A 171 -13.50 2.62 -4.23
CA THR A 171 -14.24 2.59 -5.50
C THR A 171 -15.38 3.61 -5.58
N GLY A 172 -15.86 4.15 -4.45
CA GLY A 172 -17.02 5.06 -4.39
C GLY A 172 -18.36 4.36 -4.09
N ARG A 173 -18.42 3.03 -4.19
CA ARG A 173 -19.67 2.26 -4.07
C ARG A 173 -20.45 2.51 -2.77
N THR A 174 -19.79 2.61 -1.63
CA THR A 174 -20.45 2.88 -0.34
C THR A 174 -21.13 4.24 -0.30
N LEU A 175 -20.55 5.25 -0.97
CA LEU A 175 -21.17 6.57 -1.08
C LEU A 175 -22.42 6.50 -1.95
N GLU A 176 -22.32 5.86 -3.11
CA GLU A 176 -23.43 5.66 -4.04
C GLU A 176 -24.62 4.93 -3.39
N GLU A 177 -24.34 3.85 -2.65
CA GLU A 177 -25.35 3.06 -1.92
C GLU A 177 -26.08 3.88 -0.84
N ASN A 178 -25.51 5.00 -0.40
CA ASN A 178 -26.08 5.90 0.60
C ASN A 178 -26.53 7.26 0.02
N ASN A 179 -26.64 7.38 -1.31
CA ASN A 179 -27.02 8.62 -2.00
C ASN A 179 -26.09 9.82 -1.71
N LEU A 180 -24.80 9.53 -1.53
CA LEU A 180 -23.76 10.52 -1.32
C LEU A 180 -22.88 10.63 -2.57
N LYS A 181 -22.40 11.85 -2.83
CA LYS A 181 -21.38 12.14 -3.84
C LYS A 181 -20.12 12.66 -3.18
N GLU A 182 -18.98 12.22 -3.70
CA GLU A 182 -17.68 12.72 -3.28
C GLU A 182 -17.44 14.12 -3.86
N VAL A 183 -17.00 15.06 -3.02
CA VAL A 183 -16.80 16.46 -3.42
C VAL A 183 -15.36 16.94 -3.25
N HIS A 184 -14.69 16.57 -2.16
CA HIS A 184 -13.33 17.05 -1.86
C HIS A 184 -12.47 15.94 -1.28
N THR A 185 -11.34 15.63 -1.90
CA THR A 185 -10.33 14.73 -1.31
C THR A 185 -9.44 15.50 -0.36
N ILE A 186 -9.34 15.06 0.90
CA ILE A 186 -8.49 15.70 1.92
C ILE A 186 -7.12 15.03 2.05
N MET A 187 -7.04 13.72 1.75
CA MET A 187 -5.79 12.96 1.82
C MET A 187 -5.82 11.73 0.92
N LYS A 188 -4.70 11.43 0.25
CA LYS A 188 -4.47 10.10 -0.36
C LYS A 188 -3.78 9.20 0.67
N SER A 189 -4.17 7.94 0.74
CA SER A 189 -3.62 6.97 1.69
C SER A 189 -3.29 5.64 1.03
N GLN A 190 -2.29 4.96 1.59
CA GLN A 190 -1.91 3.59 1.25
C GLN A 190 -1.35 2.89 2.49
N ALA A 191 -1.09 1.59 2.38
CA ALA A 191 -0.38 0.86 3.42
C ALA A 191 1.09 1.30 3.49
N ILE A 192 1.56 1.59 4.70
CA ILE A 192 2.95 1.91 5.02
C ILE A 192 3.48 1.00 6.10
N LEU A 193 4.79 0.81 6.07
CA LEU A 193 5.56 0.24 7.15
C LEU A 193 6.00 1.36 8.09
N ILE A 194 5.72 1.18 9.37
CA ILE A 194 6.18 2.06 10.45
C ILE A 194 7.08 1.28 11.40
N ARG A 195 8.07 1.92 12.01
CA ARG A 195 8.90 1.34 13.07
C ARG A 195 9.02 2.25 14.27
N SER A 196 9.36 1.67 15.40
CA SER A 196 9.84 2.43 16.55
C SER A 196 11.21 3.05 16.24
N ASN A 197 11.47 4.24 16.76
CA ASN A 197 12.78 4.89 16.75
C ASN A 197 13.81 4.20 17.68
N LYS A 198 13.37 3.26 18.51
CA LYS A 198 14.27 2.50 19.39
C LYS A 198 15.13 1.52 18.58
N SER A 199 16.39 1.35 18.99
CA SER A 199 17.27 0.30 18.46
C SER A 199 16.79 -1.09 18.87
N PHE A 200 16.85 -2.03 17.93
CA PHE A 200 16.50 -3.44 18.16
C PHE A 200 17.68 -4.29 18.65
N GLY A 201 18.88 -3.71 18.73
CA GLY A 201 20.15 -4.45 18.80
C GLY A 201 20.69 -4.76 17.41
N GLU A 202 22.01 -4.92 17.29
CA GLU A 202 22.74 -5.00 16.02
C GLU A 202 22.20 -6.11 15.09
N GLU A 203 22.09 -7.34 15.60
CA GLU A 203 21.62 -8.51 14.83
C GLU A 203 20.17 -8.33 14.30
N LEU A 204 19.27 -7.82 15.15
CA LEU A 204 17.88 -7.61 14.75
C LEU A 204 17.72 -6.40 13.82
N GLU A 205 18.57 -5.40 13.94
CA GLU A 205 18.60 -4.25 13.02
C GLU A 205 19.08 -4.69 11.63
N GLU A 206 20.14 -5.50 11.54
CA GLU A 206 20.57 -6.11 10.27
C GLU A 206 19.47 -6.96 9.63
N TYR A 207 18.77 -7.75 10.43
CA TYR A 207 17.65 -8.54 9.97
C TYR A 207 16.50 -7.64 9.48
N TYR A 208 16.17 -6.56 10.19
CA TYR A 208 15.17 -5.58 9.75
C TYR A 208 15.54 -4.96 8.40
N GLN A 209 16.81 -4.58 8.20
CA GLN A 209 17.28 -4.08 6.90
C GLN A 209 17.17 -5.14 5.79
N LEU A 210 17.45 -6.42 6.09
CA LEU A 210 17.20 -7.52 5.16
C LEU A 210 15.72 -7.63 4.78
N LEU A 211 14.80 -7.48 5.74
CA LEU A 211 13.36 -7.47 5.46
C LEU A 211 12.98 -6.33 4.52
N LEU A 212 13.50 -5.12 4.76
CA LEU A 212 13.24 -3.97 3.89
C LEU A 212 13.70 -4.23 2.45
N ARG A 213 14.90 -4.81 2.26
CA ARG A 213 15.40 -5.19 0.93
C ARG A 213 14.50 -6.23 0.25
N ARG A 214 14.01 -7.23 0.99
CA ARG A 214 13.07 -8.23 0.42
C ARG A 214 11.74 -7.62 0.02
N ILE A 215 11.19 -6.72 0.85
CA ILE A 215 9.94 -6.00 0.54
C ILE A 215 10.12 -5.18 -0.75
N GLU A 216 11.25 -4.49 -0.87
CA GLU A 216 11.61 -3.72 -2.06
C GLU A 216 11.75 -4.62 -3.30
N GLY A 217 12.41 -5.78 -3.17
CA GLY A 217 12.54 -6.76 -4.24
C GLY A 217 11.21 -7.35 -4.74
N VAL A 218 10.26 -7.59 -3.84
CA VAL A 218 8.89 -8.01 -4.21
C VAL A 218 8.15 -6.91 -4.96
N LYS A 219 8.27 -5.66 -4.50
CA LYS A 219 7.62 -4.52 -5.14
C LYS A 219 8.17 -4.29 -6.56
N HIS A 220 9.49 -4.28 -6.72
CA HIS A 220 10.13 -4.16 -8.03
C HIS A 220 9.74 -5.29 -8.98
N ALA A 221 9.62 -6.53 -8.47
CA ALA A 221 9.19 -7.67 -9.28
C ALA A 221 7.75 -7.55 -9.78
N GLN A 222 6.83 -7.00 -8.97
CA GLN A 222 5.43 -6.81 -9.36
C GLN A 222 5.25 -5.81 -10.53
N GLU A 223 6.10 -4.79 -10.57
CA GLU A 223 6.09 -3.75 -11.61
C GLU A 223 6.76 -4.22 -12.91
N ARG A 224 7.46 -5.36 -12.88
CA ARG A 224 8.26 -5.87 -14.00
C ARG A 224 7.65 -7.11 -14.65
N LYS A 225 8.00 -7.31 -15.91
CA LYS A 225 7.67 -8.53 -16.66
C LYS A 225 8.92 -9.10 -17.31
N TYR A 226 8.98 -10.42 -17.33
CA TYR A 226 9.94 -11.14 -18.15
C TYR A 226 9.31 -11.39 -19.51
N ILE A 227 10.00 -11.01 -20.57
CA ILE A 227 9.52 -11.23 -21.95
C ILE A 227 10.55 -12.09 -22.66
N MET A 228 10.04 -13.07 -23.39
CA MET A 228 10.83 -13.85 -24.33
C MET A 228 10.13 -13.93 -25.68
N PHE A 229 10.89 -13.88 -26.77
CA PHE A 229 10.37 -14.04 -28.13
C PHE A 229 11.48 -14.47 -29.08
N HIS A 230 11.09 -15.00 -30.23
CA HIS A 230 12.00 -15.34 -31.32
C HIS A 230 11.98 -14.25 -32.38
N ILE A 231 13.14 -13.93 -32.94
CA ILE A 231 13.27 -12.99 -34.06
C ILE A 231 14.42 -13.36 -34.98
N ASP A 232 14.35 -12.95 -36.24
CA ASP A 232 15.47 -13.05 -37.17
C ASP A 232 16.65 -12.19 -36.69
N LYS A 233 17.87 -12.73 -36.83
CA LYS A 233 19.09 -12.11 -36.29
C LYS A 233 19.34 -10.72 -36.86
N ASP A 234 18.93 -10.47 -38.10
CA ASP A 234 19.09 -9.18 -38.78
C ASP A 234 18.12 -8.10 -38.27
N SER A 235 17.10 -8.48 -37.51
CA SER A 235 16.06 -7.58 -36.98
C SER A 235 16.27 -7.21 -35.51
N ILE A 236 17.37 -7.62 -34.87
CA ILE A 236 17.66 -7.38 -33.44
C ILE A 236 17.72 -5.87 -33.13
N ASP A 237 18.39 -5.07 -33.97
CA ASP A 237 18.58 -3.64 -33.74
C ASP A 237 17.26 -2.87 -33.71
N THR A 238 16.28 -3.31 -34.50
CA THR A 238 14.92 -2.75 -34.51
C THR A 238 14.22 -2.93 -33.16
N ILE A 239 14.48 -4.05 -32.47
CA ILE A 239 13.84 -4.38 -31.19
C ILE A 239 14.52 -3.70 -30.01
N ALA A 240 15.85 -3.47 -30.07
CA ALA A 240 16.57 -2.72 -29.04
C ALA A 240 15.94 -1.37 -28.71
N HIS A 241 15.33 -0.72 -29.71
CA HIS A 241 14.61 0.54 -29.55
C HIS A 241 13.19 0.39 -28.99
N ILE A 242 12.52 -0.74 -29.26
CA ILE A 242 11.16 -1.02 -28.80
C ILE A 242 11.17 -1.50 -27.34
N LEU A 243 12.18 -2.29 -26.96
CA LEU A 243 12.34 -2.87 -25.64
C LEU A 243 13.83 -2.92 -25.24
N PRO A 244 14.38 -1.82 -24.69
CA PRO A 244 15.80 -1.76 -24.31
C PRO A 244 16.18 -2.73 -23.17
N GLY A 245 15.21 -3.14 -22.35
CA GLY A 245 15.43 -4.02 -21.20
C GLY A 245 16.07 -3.32 -20.00
N HIS A 246 16.05 -3.97 -18.82
CA HIS A 246 16.62 -3.42 -17.59
C HIS A 246 18.15 -3.38 -17.59
N GLU A 247 18.79 -4.48 -18.02
CA GLU A 247 20.24 -4.67 -18.07
C GLU A 247 20.69 -5.05 -19.50
N GLY A 248 19.89 -4.68 -20.50
CA GLY A 248 20.03 -5.12 -21.88
C GLY A 248 19.29 -6.43 -22.17
N GLN A 249 19.59 -7.01 -23.32
CA GLN A 249 18.90 -8.17 -23.88
C GLN A 249 19.82 -9.40 -23.86
N THR A 250 19.31 -10.52 -23.37
CA THR A 250 19.98 -11.81 -23.54
C THR A 250 19.59 -12.39 -24.90
N ILE A 251 20.58 -12.74 -25.72
CA ILE A 251 20.37 -13.24 -27.09
C ILE A 251 20.92 -14.67 -27.17
N MET A 252 20.06 -15.63 -27.50
CA MET A 252 20.40 -17.05 -27.59
C MET A 252 20.13 -17.58 -29.01
N PRO A 253 21.08 -18.25 -29.68
CA PRO A 253 20.82 -18.87 -30.97
C PRO A 253 19.87 -20.07 -30.82
N LEU A 254 18.97 -20.24 -31.80
CA LEU A 254 18.11 -21.42 -31.88
C LEU A 254 18.81 -22.54 -32.66
N TYR A 255 18.64 -23.78 -32.22
CA TYR A 255 19.26 -24.93 -32.88
C TYR A 255 18.60 -25.19 -34.24
N GLY A 256 19.40 -25.15 -35.31
CA GLY A 256 18.93 -25.44 -36.67
C GLY A 256 18.05 -24.36 -37.29
N ASP A 257 18.02 -23.15 -36.72
CA ASP A 257 17.19 -22.03 -37.18
C ASP A 257 18.07 -20.77 -37.35
N THR A 258 17.67 -19.86 -38.25
CA THR A 258 18.32 -18.56 -38.46
C THR A 258 17.90 -17.52 -37.43
N LYS A 259 16.86 -17.83 -36.64
CA LYS A 259 16.34 -16.98 -35.57
C LYS A 259 17.14 -17.10 -34.27
N VAL A 260 16.96 -16.09 -33.43
CA VAL A 260 17.45 -16.04 -32.05
C VAL A 260 16.28 -15.91 -31.09
N ALA A 261 16.43 -16.44 -29.88
CA ALA A 261 15.57 -16.11 -28.75
C ALA A 261 16.13 -14.89 -28.01
N ILE A 262 15.29 -13.88 -27.81
CA ILE A 262 15.60 -12.70 -27.00
C ILE A 262 14.85 -12.81 -25.68
N HIS A 263 15.58 -12.65 -24.57
CA HIS A 263 15.04 -12.66 -23.22
C HIS A 263 15.40 -11.33 -22.53
N LEU A 264 14.42 -10.68 -21.89
CA LEU A 264 14.67 -9.44 -21.14
C LEU A 264 13.66 -9.24 -20.00
N VAL A 265 14.02 -8.38 -19.06
CA VAL A 265 13.12 -7.82 -18.04
C VAL A 265 12.80 -6.38 -18.40
N THR A 266 11.52 -6.01 -18.36
CA THR A 266 11.07 -4.62 -18.57
C THR A 266 10.39 -4.05 -17.32
N LYS A 267 10.57 -2.74 -17.09
CA LYS A 267 9.95 -1.97 -15.99
C LYS A 267 8.52 -1.54 -16.28
N GLU A 268 8.12 -1.50 -17.55
CA GLU A 268 6.78 -1.07 -17.92
C GLU A 268 5.86 -2.27 -18.12
N GLY A 269 4.58 -2.08 -17.81
CA GLY A 269 3.55 -3.03 -18.19
C GLY A 269 3.67 -3.35 -19.68
N VAL A 270 3.88 -4.62 -20.01
CA VAL A 270 3.86 -5.05 -21.40
C VAL A 270 2.41 -5.05 -21.84
N PHE A 271 2.00 -3.94 -22.45
CA PHE A 271 0.65 -3.80 -22.96
C PHE A 271 0.53 -4.49 -24.32
N TRP A 272 -0.71 -4.78 -24.73
CA TRP A 272 -1.01 -5.35 -26.04
C TRP A 272 -0.35 -4.57 -27.19
N GLY A 273 -0.32 -3.24 -27.12
CA GLY A 273 0.36 -2.42 -28.13
C GLY A 273 1.87 -2.68 -28.24
N THR A 274 2.55 -3.04 -27.15
CA THR A 274 3.97 -3.44 -27.20
C THR A 274 4.12 -4.78 -27.90
N LEU A 275 3.25 -5.74 -27.61
CA LEU A 275 3.26 -7.07 -28.26
C LEU A 275 2.97 -6.97 -29.76
N GLU A 276 2.05 -6.08 -30.15
CA GLU A 276 1.73 -5.82 -31.55
C GLU A 276 2.91 -5.19 -32.31
N LYS A 277 3.61 -4.22 -31.70
CA LYS A 277 4.84 -3.64 -32.27
C LYS A 277 5.93 -4.70 -32.47
N LEU A 278 6.13 -5.57 -31.49
CA LEU A 278 7.09 -6.68 -31.61
C LEU A 278 6.71 -7.61 -32.76
N LYS A 279 5.43 -8.01 -32.85
CA LYS A 279 4.95 -8.88 -33.91
C LYS A 279 5.09 -8.24 -35.30
N ALA A 280 4.80 -6.94 -35.41
CA ALA A 280 5.00 -6.17 -36.64
C ALA A 280 6.49 -6.07 -37.05
N ALA A 281 7.40 -6.07 -36.08
CA ALA A 281 8.84 -6.11 -36.29
C ALA A 281 9.39 -7.54 -36.59
N GLY A 282 8.51 -8.54 -36.74
CA GLY A 282 8.89 -9.92 -37.09
C GLY A 282 9.07 -10.85 -35.89
N ALA A 283 8.78 -10.40 -34.66
CA ALA A 283 8.84 -11.28 -33.51
C ALA A 283 7.76 -12.37 -33.55
N SER A 284 8.13 -13.56 -33.09
CA SER A 284 7.27 -14.75 -33.02
C SER A 284 7.43 -15.43 -31.66
N SER A 285 6.51 -16.31 -31.28
CA SER A 285 6.55 -17.02 -29.99
C SER A 285 6.70 -16.10 -28.77
N ILE A 286 6.02 -14.95 -28.79
CA ILE A 286 6.13 -13.95 -27.73
C ILE A 286 5.42 -14.44 -26.47
N LEU A 287 6.15 -14.52 -25.37
CA LEU A 287 5.66 -14.92 -24.06
C LEU A 287 5.98 -13.82 -23.04
N VAL A 288 5.03 -13.54 -22.17
CA VAL A 288 5.15 -12.59 -21.06
C VAL A 288 4.90 -13.35 -19.78
N LEU A 289 5.90 -13.39 -18.90
CA LEU A 289 5.85 -14.09 -17.62
C LEU A 289 5.89 -13.08 -16.47
N PRO A 290 5.08 -13.29 -15.41
CA PRO A 290 5.22 -12.53 -14.18
C PRO A 290 6.53 -12.89 -13.49
N ILE A 291 7.13 -11.92 -12.81
CA ILE A 291 8.31 -12.14 -11.98
C ILE A 291 7.85 -12.20 -10.52
N GLU A 292 8.17 -13.28 -9.81
CA GLU A 292 7.77 -13.43 -8.41
C GLU A 292 8.62 -12.57 -7.46
N LYS A 293 9.95 -12.58 -7.67
CA LYS A 293 10.94 -11.89 -6.82
C LYS A 293 12.15 -11.48 -7.65
N MET A 294 12.74 -10.34 -7.32
CA MET A 294 14.02 -9.88 -7.85
C MET A 294 14.88 -9.37 -6.69
N LEU A 295 16.18 -9.58 -6.78
CA LEU A 295 17.15 -8.98 -5.88
C LEU A 295 18.08 -8.14 -6.74
N GLU A 296 18.24 -6.87 -6.36
CA GLU A 296 19.18 -5.91 -6.96
C GLU A 296 20.19 -5.48 -5.91
#